data_AF-A0A8K0R2T5-F1
#
_entry.id   AF-A0A8K0R2T5-F1
#
_cell.length_a   1.000
_cell.length_b   1.000
_cell.length_c   1.000
_cell.angle_alpha   90.00
_cell.angle_beta   90.00
_cell.angle_gamma   90.00
#
_symmetry.space_group_name_H-M   'P 1'
#
loop_
_entity.id
_entity.type
_entity.pdbx_description
1 polymer ?
#
loop_
_entity_poly.entity_id
_entity_poly.type
_entity_poly.pdbx_seq_one_letter_code
_entity_poly.pdbx_strand_id
1 'polypeptide(L)'
;MGTAISGDSEPIRITLIDYFSGEILLNNIIVPDVRMHHLNTKYSGVSWDDMNKAKRQRTCLWGNAGTREALWTHIGPETIVVGHGANNDLRALRWTHGSVVDSLIIESSRAKHAEYEKVAAEKERVDAASVDLRRDEGGIQLTSCSTIATAIAKSSDENTRKVAVVRKPGQLSLKTLTKLRLGRDIQTSGRKGHDSLEDAVAARDLVHWNIMNPNEVGH
;
A
#
# COMPACT_ATOMS: atom_id res chain seq x y z
N MET A 1 -14.07 -2.74 6.63
CA MET A 1 -14.95 -2.94 5.46
C MET A 1 -15.78 -4.21 5.60
N GLY A 2 -17.07 -4.17 5.26
CA GLY A 2 -17.95 -5.34 5.12
C GLY A 2 -18.38 -5.53 3.66
N THR A 3 -19.11 -6.61 3.38
CA THR A 3 -19.61 -6.94 2.04
C THR A 3 -21.13 -6.89 1.99
N ALA A 4 -21.67 -6.07 1.09
CA ALA A 4 -23.09 -5.95 0.81
C ALA A 4 -23.64 -7.20 0.09
N ILE A 5 -24.96 -7.38 0.08
CA ILE A 5 -25.61 -8.45 -0.68
C ILE A 5 -25.35 -8.34 -2.19
N SER A 6 -25.14 -7.13 -2.71
CA SER A 6 -24.72 -6.91 -4.11
C SER A 6 -23.31 -7.42 -4.41
N GLY A 7 -22.51 -7.73 -3.37
CA GLY A 7 -21.08 -8.02 -3.46
C GLY A 7 -20.19 -6.79 -3.28
N ASP A 8 -20.76 -5.59 -3.22
CA ASP A 8 -20.00 -4.36 -3.03
C ASP A 8 -19.37 -4.28 -1.64
N SER A 9 -18.22 -3.59 -1.54
CA SER A 9 -17.53 -3.33 -0.28
C SER A 9 -18.07 -2.05 0.35
N GLU A 10 -18.59 -2.15 1.58
CA GLU A 10 -19.21 -1.02 2.29
C GLU A 10 -18.52 -0.74 3.64
N PRO A 11 -18.35 0.55 4.01
CA PRO A 11 -17.66 0.92 5.23
C PRO A 11 -18.56 0.63 6.43
N ILE A 12 -17.97 -0.02 7.43
CA ILE A 12 -18.68 -0.46 8.66
C ILE A 12 -18.00 0.06 9.92
N ARG A 13 -16.82 0.65 9.77
CA ARG A 13 -16.06 1.29 10.83
C ARG A 13 -15.15 2.32 10.18
N ILE A 14 -14.96 3.44 10.86
CA ILE A 14 -14.01 4.46 10.47
C ILE A 14 -13.29 4.99 11.69
N THR A 15 -12.00 5.22 11.53
CA THR A 15 -11.17 5.89 12.51
C THR A 15 -10.40 7.00 11.81
N LEU A 16 -10.44 8.21 12.38
CA LEU A 16 -9.66 9.36 11.95
C LEU A 16 -8.83 9.83 13.14
N ILE A 17 -7.54 10.03 12.90
CA ILE A 17 -6.61 10.59 13.88
C ILE A 17 -5.98 11.85 13.31
N ASP A 18 -5.65 12.80 14.17
CA ASP A 18 -4.82 13.92 13.79
C ASP A 18 -3.37 13.46 13.58
N TYR A 19 -2.74 13.96 12.51
CA TYR A 19 -1.41 13.51 12.11
C TYR A 19 -0.33 13.92 13.14
N PHE A 20 -0.39 15.15 13.64
CA PHE A 20 0.70 15.69 14.47
C PHE A 20 0.53 15.36 15.94
N SER A 21 -0.67 15.54 16.49
CA SER A 21 -0.97 15.26 17.90
C SER A 21 -1.25 13.79 18.17
N GLY A 22 -1.73 13.03 17.17
CA GLY A 22 -2.23 11.68 17.37
C GLY A 22 -3.58 11.61 18.08
N GLU A 23 -4.27 12.73 18.26
CA GLU A 23 -5.61 12.76 18.84
C GLU A 23 -6.60 11.97 17.97
N ILE A 24 -7.51 11.26 18.61
CA ILE A 24 -8.57 10.50 17.92
C ILE A 24 -9.72 11.46 17.63
N LEU A 25 -9.88 11.83 16.36
CA LEU A 25 -10.93 12.73 15.90
C LEU A 25 -12.25 11.98 15.68
N LEU A 26 -12.19 10.78 15.09
CA LEU A 26 -13.35 9.90 14.89
C LEU A 26 -12.95 8.45 15.18
N ASN A 27 -13.86 7.66 15.76
CA ASN A 27 -13.68 6.21 15.95
C ASN A 27 -15.06 5.59 16.13
N ASN A 28 -15.79 5.45 15.03
CA ASN A 28 -17.21 5.13 15.06
C ASN A 28 -17.51 3.91 14.18
N ILE A 29 -18.50 3.13 14.62
CA ILE A 29 -19.12 2.10 13.78
C ILE A 29 -20.06 2.80 12.79
N ILE A 30 -20.03 2.36 11.55
CA ILE A 30 -20.93 2.82 10.49
C ILE A 30 -22.01 1.78 10.30
N VAL A 31 -23.25 2.21 10.26
CA VAL A 31 -24.39 1.39 9.85
C VAL A 31 -24.66 1.66 8.38
N PRO A 32 -24.38 0.70 7.48
CA PRO A 32 -24.60 0.90 6.05
C PRO A 32 -26.09 1.02 5.71
N ASP A 33 -26.41 1.81 4.69
CA ASP A 33 -27.78 1.96 4.15
C ASP A 33 -28.24 0.71 3.39
N VAL A 34 -27.29 -0.11 2.96
CA VAL A 34 -27.52 -1.34 2.20
C VAL A 34 -27.51 -2.55 3.10
N ARG A 35 -28.22 -3.60 2.68
CA ARG A 35 -28.21 -4.88 3.38
C ARG A 35 -26.85 -5.56 3.21
N MET A 36 -26.24 -5.94 4.33
CA MET A 36 -24.94 -6.60 4.37
C MET A 36 -25.08 -8.13 4.29
N HIS A 37 -24.25 -8.77 3.48
CA HIS A 37 -24.10 -10.22 3.45
C HIS A 37 -23.16 -10.70 4.56
N HIS A 38 -22.01 -10.05 4.71
CA HIS A 38 -21.01 -10.42 5.71
C HIS A 38 -20.24 -9.19 6.22
N LEU A 39 -20.01 -9.10 7.54
CA LEU A 39 -19.27 -7.97 8.13
C LEU A 39 -17.75 -8.11 8.07
N ASN A 40 -17.25 -9.26 7.60
CA ASN A 40 -15.83 -9.56 7.52
C ASN A 40 -15.11 -9.37 8.86
N THR A 41 -15.71 -9.82 9.97
CA THR A 41 -15.27 -9.55 11.34
C THR A 41 -13.78 -9.84 11.59
N LYS A 42 -13.22 -10.89 10.97
CA LYS A 42 -11.78 -11.20 11.02
C LYS A 42 -10.88 -10.05 10.53
N TYR A 43 -11.37 -9.23 9.63
CA TYR A 43 -10.66 -8.09 9.05
C TYR A 43 -11.17 -6.76 9.58
N SER A 44 -12.47 -6.63 9.83
CA SER A 44 -13.09 -5.37 10.24
C SER A 44 -13.09 -5.12 11.75
N GLY A 45 -12.96 -6.18 12.57
CA GLY A 45 -13.12 -6.07 14.02
C GLY A 45 -14.52 -5.68 14.47
N VAL A 46 -15.53 -5.79 13.59
CA VAL A 46 -16.92 -5.45 13.90
C VAL A 46 -17.81 -6.68 13.76
N SER A 47 -18.54 -7.00 14.82
CA SER A 47 -19.60 -7.99 14.83
C SER A 47 -20.99 -7.34 14.71
N TRP A 48 -22.01 -8.16 14.46
CA TRP A 48 -23.40 -7.71 14.45
C TRP A 48 -23.85 -7.20 15.83
N ASP A 49 -23.34 -7.78 16.91
CA ASP A 49 -23.64 -7.32 18.27
C ASP A 49 -23.06 -5.93 18.53
N ASP A 50 -21.82 -5.68 18.10
CA ASP A 50 -21.19 -4.35 18.20
C ASP A 50 -22.01 -3.30 17.46
N MET A 51 -22.50 -3.62 16.26
CA MET A 51 -23.35 -2.72 15.48
C MET A 51 -24.69 -2.44 16.18
N ASN A 52 -25.35 -3.47 16.73
CA ASN A 52 -26.59 -3.31 17.47
C ASN A 52 -26.39 -2.52 18.77
N LYS A 53 -25.25 -2.72 19.45
CA LYS A 53 -24.86 -1.95 20.61
C LYS A 53 -24.66 -0.47 20.27
N ALA A 54 -23.93 -0.17 19.19
CA ALA A 54 -23.70 1.20 18.73
C ALA A 54 -25.00 1.91 18.33
N LYS A 55 -25.93 1.19 17.67
CA LYS A 55 -27.29 1.70 17.37
C LYS A 55 -28.06 2.07 18.63
N ARG A 56 -28.07 1.19 19.65
CA ARG A 56 -28.75 1.44 20.92
C ARG A 56 -28.14 2.62 21.67
N GLN A 57 -26.82 2.75 21.63
CA GLN A 57 -26.07 3.82 22.30
C GLN A 57 -26.06 5.14 21.51
N ARG A 58 -26.56 5.15 20.26
CA ARG A 58 -26.54 6.30 19.35
C ARG A 58 -25.13 6.86 19.10
N THR A 59 -24.13 5.97 19.09
CA THR A 59 -22.72 6.32 18.82
C THR A 59 -22.28 5.97 17.39
N CYS A 60 -23.15 5.34 16.60
CA CYS A 60 -22.87 4.99 15.22
C CYS A 60 -23.13 6.15 14.24
N LEU A 61 -22.41 6.12 13.12
CA LEU A 61 -22.68 6.94 11.94
C LEU A 61 -23.63 6.20 11.01
N TRP A 62 -24.53 6.92 10.37
CA TRP A 62 -25.54 6.36 9.48
C TRP A 62 -25.14 6.57 8.02
N GLY A 63 -24.97 5.46 7.31
CA GLY A 63 -24.71 5.46 5.88
C GLY A 63 -23.39 6.12 5.47
N ASN A 64 -23.18 6.18 4.16
CA ASN A 64 -22.01 6.89 3.60
C ASN A 64 -22.18 8.41 3.66
N ALA A 65 -23.42 8.91 3.61
CA ALA A 65 -23.68 10.35 3.73
C ALA A 65 -23.30 10.88 5.11
N GLY A 66 -23.85 10.32 6.18
CA GLY A 66 -23.54 10.75 7.54
C GLY A 66 -22.08 10.51 7.93
N THR A 67 -21.46 9.45 7.39
CA THR A 67 -20.02 9.23 7.58
C THR A 67 -19.17 10.33 6.94
N ARG A 68 -19.52 10.75 5.72
CA ARG A 68 -18.81 11.85 5.04
C ARG A 68 -19.00 13.19 5.75
N GLU A 69 -20.20 13.49 6.24
CA GLU A 69 -20.46 14.71 7.02
C GLU A 69 -19.58 14.77 8.29
N ALA A 70 -19.46 13.65 9.00
CA ALA A 70 -18.56 13.56 10.15
C ALA A 70 -17.09 13.78 9.75
N LEU A 71 -16.63 13.16 8.65
CA LEU A 71 -15.27 13.36 8.14
C LEU A 71 -15.01 14.82 7.76
N TRP A 72 -15.94 15.46 7.04
CA TRP A 72 -15.78 16.82 6.54
C TRP A 72 -15.83 17.89 7.62
N THR A 73 -16.23 17.53 8.85
CA THR A 73 -16.07 18.41 10.02
C THR A 73 -14.59 18.61 10.38
N HIS A 74 -13.73 17.65 10.03
CA HIS A 74 -12.29 17.67 10.32
C HIS A 74 -11.42 17.82 9.06
N ILE A 75 -11.94 17.44 7.89
CA ILE A 75 -11.19 17.38 6.64
C ILE A 75 -11.75 18.39 5.63
N GLY A 76 -10.93 19.37 5.27
CA GLY A 76 -11.21 20.32 4.20
C GLY A 76 -10.49 19.97 2.89
N PRO A 77 -10.71 20.75 1.80
CA PRO A 77 -10.10 20.49 0.49
C PRO A 77 -8.56 20.48 0.48
N GLU A 78 -7.95 21.28 1.37
CA GLU A 78 -6.50 21.41 1.50
C GLU A 78 -5.91 20.41 2.53
N THR A 79 -6.75 19.67 3.25
CA THR A 79 -6.30 18.74 4.28
C THR A 79 -5.67 17.51 3.63
N ILE A 80 -4.42 17.20 3.98
CA ILE A 80 -3.75 16.01 3.43
C ILE A 80 -4.28 14.75 4.14
N VAL A 81 -4.89 13.85 3.37
CA VAL A 81 -5.35 12.55 3.90
C VAL A 81 -4.21 11.55 3.81
N VAL A 82 -3.85 10.94 4.94
CA VAL A 82 -2.77 9.93 5.03
C VAL A 82 -3.36 8.55 5.26
N GLY A 83 -2.86 7.54 4.54
CA GLY A 83 -3.32 6.16 4.74
C GLY A 83 -2.44 5.08 4.11
N HIS A 84 -2.93 3.85 4.12
CA HIS A 84 -2.28 2.70 3.49
C HIS A 84 -3.27 1.96 2.59
N GLY A 85 -3.09 2.07 1.28
CA GLY A 85 -4.09 1.59 0.31
C GLY A 85 -5.39 2.40 0.36
N ALA A 86 -5.30 3.69 0.69
CA ALA A 86 -6.43 4.58 0.99
C ALA A 86 -7.46 4.65 -0.15
N ASN A 87 -7.05 4.37 -1.38
CA ASN A 87 -7.95 4.28 -2.53
C ASN A 87 -9.11 3.29 -2.32
N ASN A 88 -8.87 2.18 -1.61
CA ASN A 88 -9.93 1.21 -1.30
C ASN A 88 -10.95 1.80 -0.32
N ASP A 89 -10.48 2.51 0.69
CA ASP A 89 -11.32 3.15 1.71
C ASP A 89 -12.10 4.34 1.13
N LEU A 90 -11.46 5.16 0.30
CA LEU A 90 -12.10 6.29 -0.38
C LEU A 90 -13.18 5.84 -1.37
N ARG A 91 -12.94 4.76 -2.13
CA ARG A 91 -13.95 4.17 -3.01
C ARG A 91 -15.16 3.66 -2.24
N ALA A 92 -14.91 2.96 -1.13
CA ALA A 92 -15.95 2.48 -0.24
C ALA A 92 -16.82 3.62 0.32
N LEU A 93 -16.18 4.71 0.73
CA LEU A 93 -16.86 5.92 1.21
C LEU A 93 -17.53 6.72 0.09
N ARG A 94 -17.33 6.34 -1.19
CA ARG A 94 -17.77 7.08 -2.37
C ARG A 94 -17.31 8.54 -2.30
N TRP A 95 -16.06 8.73 -1.89
CA TRP A 95 -15.46 10.02 -1.65
C TRP A 95 -14.19 10.19 -2.47
N THR A 96 -14.04 11.36 -3.10
CA THR A 96 -12.85 11.75 -3.85
C THR A 96 -12.17 12.90 -3.13
N HIS A 97 -10.87 12.78 -2.91
CA HIS A 97 -10.04 13.79 -2.26
C HIS A 97 -8.81 14.09 -3.12
N GLY A 98 -8.44 15.37 -3.25
CA GLY A 98 -7.34 15.81 -4.12
C GLY A 98 -5.94 15.55 -3.55
N SER A 99 -5.79 15.70 -2.23
CA SER A 99 -4.50 15.59 -1.54
C SER A 99 -4.46 14.32 -0.67
N VAL A 100 -3.83 13.27 -1.17
CA VAL A 100 -3.73 11.97 -0.48
C VAL A 100 -2.28 11.48 -0.49
N VAL A 101 -1.77 11.10 0.68
CA VAL A 101 -0.48 10.44 0.86
C VAL A 101 -0.73 8.98 1.22
N ASP A 102 -0.36 8.06 0.33
CA ASP A 102 -0.57 6.63 0.49
C ASP A 102 0.76 5.88 0.66
N SER A 103 0.98 5.32 1.85
CA SER A 103 2.18 4.54 2.16
C SER A 103 2.37 3.31 1.28
N LEU A 104 1.28 2.68 0.80
CA LEU A 104 1.38 1.53 -0.11
C LEU A 104 1.97 1.95 -1.46
N ILE A 105 1.59 3.13 -1.94
CA ILE A 105 2.13 3.69 -3.19
C ILE A 105 3.59 4.08 -2.99
N ILE A 106 3.93 4.75 -1.88
CA ILE A 106 5.30 5.12 -1.55
C ILE A 106 6.21 3.89 -1.53
N GLU A 107 5.88 2.87 -0.74
CA GLU A 107 6.69 1.64 -0.63
C GLU A 107 6.73 0.87 -1.96
N SER A 108 5.64 0.88 -2.72
CA SER A 108 5.63 0.31 -4.06
C SER A 108 6.60 1.00 -5.00
N SER A 109 6.70 2.33 -4.96
CA SER A 109 7.63 3.10 -5.78
C SER A 109 9.07 2.87 -5.33
N ARG A 110 9.34 2.88 -4.02
CA ARG A 110 10.68 2.59 -3.47
C ARG A 110 11.18 1.20 -3.85
N ALA A 111 10.32 0.19 -3.74
CA ALA A 111 10.66 -1.17 -4.16
C ALA A 111 11.01 -1.26 -5.66
N LYS A 112 10.28 -0.53 -6.53
CA LYS A 112 10.61 -0.46 -7.97
C LYS A 112 11.97 0.20 -8.18
N HIS A 113 12.23 1.32 -7.52
CA HIS A 113 13.50 2.03 -7.65
C HIS A 113 14.70 1.16 -7.24
N ALA A 114 14.63 0.46 -6.11
CA ALA A 114 15.70 -0.46 -5.72
C ALA A 114 15.89 -1.62 -6.72
N GLU A 115 14.83 -2.14 -7.31
CA GLU A 115 14.96 -3.17 -8.36
C GLU A 115 15.65 -2.60 -9.61
N TYR A 116 15.30 -1.38 -10.04
CA TYR A 116 15.97 -0.73 -11.15
C TYR A 116 17.44 -0.46 -10.87
N GLU A 117 17.80 -0.03 -9.67
CA GLU A 117 19.19 0.18 -9.25
C GLU A 117 19.98 -1.13 -9.26
N LYS A 118 19.40 -2.24 -8.76
CA LYS A 118 20.03 -3.57 -8.81
C LYS A 118 20.28 -4.03 -10.24
N VAL A 119 19.29 -3.86 -11.13
CA VAL A 119 19.41 -4.22 -12.55
C VAL A 119 20.47 -3.36 -13.24
N ALA A 120 20.51 -2.05 -12.95
CA ALA A 120 21.51 -1.14 -13.50
C ALA A 120 22.93 -1.52 -13.04
N ALA A 121 23.12 -1.78 -11.74
CA ALA A 121 24.42 -2.20 -11.19
C ALA A 121 24.89 -3.55 -11.75
N GLU A 122 23.98 -4.51 -11.96
CA GLU A 122 24.33 -5.79 -12.58
C GLU A 122 24.71 -5.62 -14.06
N LYS A 123 23.99 -4.78 -14.80
CA LYS A 123 24.35 -4.43 -16.16
C LYS A 123 25.74 -3.80 -16.23
N GLU A 124 26.04 -2.85 -15.34
CA GLU A 124 27.36 -2.21 -15.27
C GLU A 124 28.47 -3.23 -14.97
N ARG A 125 28.23 -4.21 -14.08
CA ARG A 125 29.17 -5.31 -13.81
C ARG A 125 29.42 -6.19 -15.03
N VAL A 126 28.35 -6.55 -15.75
CA VAL A 126 28.44 -7.36 -16.99
C VAL A 126 29.19 -6.59 -18.08
N ASP A 127 28.86 -5.30 -18.24
CA ASP A 127 29.52 -4.42 -19.21
C ASP A 127 31.02 -4.27 -18.87
N ALA A 128 31.38 -4.05 -17.60
CA ALA A 128 32.78 -3.99 -17.15
C ALA A 128 33.54 -5.30 -17.39
N ALA A 129 32.92 -6.45 -17.07
CA ALA A 129 33.53 -7.77 -17.31
C ALA A 129 33.71 -8.09 -18.81
N SER A 130 32.90 -7.50 -19.70
CA SER A 130 33.03 -7.67 -21.14
C SER A 130 34.19 -6.89 -21.76
N VAL A 131 34.67 -5.82 -21.09
CA VAL A 131 35.79 -4.98 -21.53
C VAL A 131 37.15 -5.61 -21.20
N ASP A 132 37.25 -6.37 -20.10
CA ASP A 132 38.49 -7.05 -19.69
C ASP A 132 38.88 -8.28 -20.55
N LEU A 133 38.00 -8.76 -21.44
CA LEU A 133 38.27 -9.90 -22.32
C LEU A 133 39.04 -9.54 -23.62
N ARG A 134 39.73 -8.40 -23.68
CA ARG A 134 40.56 -8.02 -24.84
C ARG A 134 41.90 -7.41 -24.46
N ARG A 135 42.83 -8.26 -24.02
CA ARG A 135 44.26 -8.13 -24.35
C ARG A 135 44.99 -9.44 -24.09
N ASP A 136 45.06 -10.30 -25.11
CA ASP A 136 46.26 -11.11 -25.30
C ASP A 136 46.49 -11.29 -26.80
N GLU A 137 47.67 -10.87 -27.24
CA GLU A 137 48.10 -11.03 -28.63
C GLU A 137 48.60 -12.46 -28.85
N GLY A 138 47.91 -13.22 -29.70
CA GLY A 138 48.47 -14.43 -30.27
C GLY A 138 47.47 -15.57 -30.46
N GLY A 139 46.88 -15.64 -31.66
CA GLY A 139 46.26 -16.86 -32.17
C GLY A 139 44.76 -16.76 -32.39
N ILE A 140 44.36 -16.70 -33.67
CA ILE A 140 42.96 -16.82 -34.08
C ILE A 140 42.56 -18.29 -34.01
N GLN A 141 41.62 -18.63 -33.14
CA GLN A 141 40.81 -19.83 -33.29
C GLN A 141 39.33 -19.43 -33.33
N LEU A 142 38.79 -19.42 -34.55
CA LEU A 142 37.36 -19.21 -34.79
C LEU A 142 36.57 -20.39 -34.19
N THR A 143 35.76 -20.12 -33.18
CA THR A 143 34.55 -20.90 -32.92
C THR A 143 33.34 -20.00 -33.11
N SER A 144 32.47 -20.44 -34.01
CA SER A 144 31.28 -19.73 -34.49
C SER A 144 30.39 -19.27 -33.33
N CYS A 145 30.19 -17.96 -33.18
CA CYS A 145 29.10 -17.41 -32.39
C CYS A 145 28.42 -16.24 -33.13
N SER A 146 27.95 -16.51 -34.35
CA SER A 146 27.17 -15.56 -35.16
C SER A 146 25.72 -15.37 -34.67
N THR A 147 25.33 -15.99 -33.55
CA THR A 147 23.94 -15.96 -33.07
C THR A 147 23.70 -14.88 -32.01
N ILE A 148 24.73 -14.41 -31.29
CA ILE A 148 24.55 -13.50 -30.15
C ILE A 148 24.60 -12.01 -30.57
N ALA A 149 25.49 -11.64 -31.50
CA ALA A 149 25.65 -10.25 -31.92
C ALA A 149 24.43 -9.68 -32.68
N THR A 150 23.74 -10.52 -33.47
CA THR A 150 22.56 -10.11 -34.24
C THR A 150 21.29 -10.00 -33.39
N ALA A 151 21.25 -10.63 -32.21
CA ALA A 151 20.16 -10.48 -31.25
C ALA A 151 20.22 -9.15 -30.47
N ILE A 152 21.41 -8.57 -30.33
CA ILE A 152 21.63 -7.32 -29.60
C ILE A 152 21.25 -6.10 -30.46
N ALA A 153 21.52 -6.17 -31.77
CA ALA A 153 21.27 -5.05 -32.71
C ALA A 153 19.79 -4.85 -33.12
N LYS A 154 18.86 -5.76 -32.77
CA LYS A 154 17.41 -5.61 -33.03
C LYS A 154 16.60 -5.11 -31.84
N SER A 155 17.24 -4.65 -30.77
CA SER A 155 16.56 -4.16 -29.56
C SER A 155 16.51 -2.63 -29.42
N SER A 156 16.95 -1.90 -30.45
CA SER A 156 16.67 -0.48 -30.62
C SER A 156 15.21 -0.28 -31.03
N ASP A 157 14.31 -0.41 -30.05
CA ASP A 157 12.91 -0.01 -30.22
C ASP A 157 12.31 0.38 -28.86
N GLU A 158 12.38 1.68 -28.59
CA GLU A 158 11.41 2.61 -27.97
C GLU A 158 10.26 2.16 -27.03
N ASN A 159 10.28 0.94 -26.49
CA ASN A 159 9.27 0.49 -25.54
C ASN A 159 9.90 0.37 -24.16
N THR A 160 9.79 1.44 -23.36
CA THR A 160 10.11 1.45 -21.93
C THR A 160 9.29 0.33 -21.28
N ARG A 161 9.94 -0.83 -21.13
CA ARG A 161 9.34 -2.08 -20.67
C ARG A 161 8.65 -1.79 -19.34
N LYS A 162 7.33 -1.95 -19.31
CA LYS A 162 6.60 -2.18 -18.06
C LYS A 162 7.22 -3.45 -17.46
N VAL A 163 8.23 -3.30 -16.59
CA VAL A 163 8.72 -4.39 -15.77
C VAL A 163 7.56 -4.74 -14.84
N ALA A 164 6.81 -5.77 -15.22
CA ALA A 164 5.77 -6.33 -14.38
C ALA A 164 6.48 -7.02 -13.21
N VAL A 165 6.66 -6.29 -12.12
CA VAL A 165 7.28 -6.81 -10.91
C VAL A 165 6.38 -7.93 -10.35
N VAL A 166 6.86 -9.17 -10.47
CA VAL A 166 6.20 -10.33 -9.84
C VAL A 166 6.50 -10.26 -8.34
N ARG A 167 5.61 -9.60 -7.59
CA ARG A 167 5.72 -9.47 -6.13
C ARG A 167 5.04 -10.64 -5.45
N LYS A 168 5.62 -11.13 -4.35
CA LYS A 168 4.93 -12.11 -3.50
C LYS A 168 3.71 -11.44 -2.84
N PRO A 169 2.56 -12.11 -2.76
CA PRO A 169 1.39 -11.54 -2.09
C PRO A 169 1.73 -11.22 -0.63
N GLY A 170 1.40 -9.99 -0.21
CA GLY A 170 1.57 -9.55 1.18
C GLY A 170 2.91 -8.88 1.53
N GLN A 171 3.88 -8.80 0.61
CA GLN A 171 5.17 -8.12 0.87
C GLN A 171 5.02 -6.64 1.26
N LEU A 172 3.99 -5.99 0.74
CA LEU A 172 3.68 -4.58 1.01
C LEU A 172 2.43 -4.42 1.85
N SER A 173 2.02 -5.46 2.58
CA SER A 173 0.93 -5.31 3.54
C SER A 173 1.35 -4.36 4.67
N LEU A 174 0.41 -3.58 5.19
CA LEU A 174 0.64 -2.70 6.34
C LEU A 174 1.31 -3.47 7.49
N LYS A 175 0.85 -4.70 7.77
CA LYS A 175 1.41 -5.57 8.80
C LYS A 175 2.90 -5.87 8.58
N THR A 176 3.26 -6.28 7.37
CA THR A 176 4.65 -6.61 7.02
C THR A 176 5.54 -5.38 7.07
N LEU A 177 5.08 -4.25 6.52
CA LEU A 177 5.85 -3.00 6.47
C LEU A 177 6.03 -2.39 7.87
N THR A 178 4.99 -2.41 8.70
CA THR A 178 5.06 -1.94 10.08
C THR A 178 6.07 -2.77 10.88
N LYS A 179 6.07 -4.09 10.69
CA LYS A 179 7.08 -4.96 11.32
C LYS A 179 8.49 -4.65 10.83
N LEU A 180 8.67 -4.51 9.51
CA LEU A 180 10.00 -4.33 8.89
C LEU A 180 10.61 -2.96 9.22
N ARG A 181 9.81 -1.88 9.14
CA ARG A 181 10.29 -0.49 9.26
C ARG A 181 10.21 0.04 10.69
N LEU A 182 9.17 -0.35 11.43
CA LEU A 182 8.88 0.18 12.77
C LEU A 182 9.14 -0.84 13.88
N GLY A 183 9.52 -2.08 13.55
CA GLY A 183 9.76 -3.15 14.54
C GLY A 183 8.52 -3.56 15.33
N ARG A 184 7.31 -3.22 14.84
CA ARG A 184 6.05 -3.34 15.58
C ARG A 184 5.15 -4.38 14.93
N ASP A 185 4.65 -5.32 15.73
CA ASP A 185 3.63 -6.27 15.29
C ASP A 185 2.23 -5.69 15.51
N ILE A 186 1.45 -5.59 14.42
CA ILE A 186 0.05 -5.14 14.42
C ILE A 186 -0.88 -6.26 13.94
N GLN A 187 -2.19 -6.10 14.14
CA GLN A 187 -3.21 -7.04 13.68
C GLN A 187 -2.94 -8.46 14.19
N THR A 188 -2.64 -8.58 15.49
CA THR A 188 -2.28 -9.84 16.15
C THR A 188 -3.49 -10.56 16.74
N SER A 189 -4.66 -9.91 16.77
CA SER A 189 -5.86 -10.40 17.49
C SER A 189 -6.60 -11.55 16.81
N GLY A 190 -6.06 -12.14 15.74
CA GLY A 190 -6.55 -13.39 15.13
C GLY A 190 -8.03 -13.35 14.74
N ARG A 191 -8.87 -14.12 15.45
CA ARG A 191 -10.32 -14.19 15.20
C ARG A 191 -11.10 -12.98 15.70
N LYS A 192 -10.53 -12.17 16.59
CA LYS A 192 -11.17 -10.99 17.18
C LYS A 192 -11.29 -9.83 16.18
N GLY A 193 -10.60 -9.93 15.05
CA GLY A 193 -10.57 -8.90 14.02
C GLY A 193 -9.41 -7.93 14.17
N HIS A 194 -9.29 -6.98 13.24
CA HIS A 194 -8.29 -5.92 13.30
C HIS A 194 -8.91 -4.68 13.97
N ASP A 195 -8.07 -3.84 14.58
CA ASP A 195 -8.51 -2.56 15.12
C ASP A 195 -8.19 -1.43 14.13
N SER A 196 -9.22 -0.73 13.69
CA SER A 196 -9.08 0.38 12.75
C SER A 196 -8.23 1.52 13.31
N LEU A 197 -8.17 1.68 14.65
CA LEU A 197 -7.31 2.67 15.29
C LEU A 197 -5.83 2.29 15.21
N GLU A 198 -5.50 1.03 15.49
CA GLU A 198 -4.15 0.50 15.34
C GLU A 198 -3.64 0.69 13.90
N ASP A 199 -4.51 0.37 12.92
CA ASP A 199 -4.18 0.51 11.50
C ASP A 199 -3.95 1.97 11.09
N ALA A 200 -4.77 2.91 11.56
CA ALA A 200 -4.61 4.34 11.27
C ALA A 200 -3.29 4.90 11.83
N VAL A 201 -2.96 4.54 13.08
CA VAL A 201 -1.70 4.95 13.72
C VAL A 201 -0.50 4.33 13.00
N ALA A 202 -0.57 3.04 12.66
CA ALA A 202 0.50 2.36 11.93
C ALA A 202 0.74 2.98 10.54
N ALA A 203 -0.34 3.30 9.81
CA ALA A 203 -0.23 3.94 8.50
C ALA A 203 0.42 5.33 8.59
N ARG A 204 0.02 6.14 9.58
CA ARG A 204 0.64 7.45 9.87
C ARG A 204 2.14 7.30 10.15
N ASP A 205 2.49 6.41 11.07
CA ASP A 205 3.87 6.21 11.52
C ASP A 205 4.75 5.69 10.38
N LEU A 206 4.21 4.85 9.50
CA LEU A 206 4.92 4.34 8.33
C LEU A 206 5.21 5.44 7.31
N VAL A 207 4.26 6.36 7.09
CA VAL A 207 4.50 7.55 6.26
C VAL A 207 5.55 8.45 6.91
N HIS A 208 5.45 8.69 8.21
CA HIS A 208 6.44 9.48 8.94
C HIS A 208 7.85 8.89 8.84
N TRP A 209 7.97 7.58 9.01
CA TRP A 209 9.24 6.86 8.86
C TRP A 209 9.82 6.98 7.45
N ASN A 210 8.98 6.92 6.40
CA ASN A 210 9.40 7.12 5.02
C ASN A 210 9.94 8.53 4.75
N ILE A 211 9.36 9.55 5.39
CA ILE A 211 9.84 10.94 5.31
C ILE A 211 11.21 11.09 5.98
N MET A 212 11.40 10.45 7.14
CA MET A 212 12.66 10.52 7.88
C MET A 212 13.79 9.69 7.25
N ASN A 213 13.46 8.66 6.47
CA ASN A 213 14.43 7.71 5.91
C ASN A 213 14.29 7.61 4.37
N PRO A 214 14.51 8.69 3.61
CA PRO A 214 14.27 8.71 2.17
C PRO A 214 15.15 7.71 1.40
N ASN A 215 16.37 7.46 1.87
CA ASN A 215 17.36 6.63 1.17
C ASN A 215 17.34 5.14 1.60
N GLU A 216 16.62 4.79 2.66
CA GLU A 216 16.61 3.40 3.16
C GLU A 216 15.62 2.48 2.42
N VAL A 217 16.08 1.86 1.34
CA VAL A 217 15.32 0.78 0.70
C VAL A 217 15.58 -0.51 1.48
N GLY A 218 14.53 -1.11 2.03
CA GLY A 218 14.62 -2.13 3.09
C GLY A 218 15.55 -3.30 2.76
N HIS A 219 16.20 -3.81 3.82
CA HIS A 219 17.12 -4.95 3.81
C HIS A 219 16.50 -6.24 3.28
#